data_AF-R8B337-F1
#
_entry.id   AF-R8B337-F1
#
_cell.length_a   1.000
_cell.length_b   1.000
_cell.length_c   1.000
_cell.angle_alpha   90.00
_cell.angle_beta   90.00
_cell.angle_gamma   90.00
#
_symmetry.space_group_name_H-M   'P 1'
#
loop_
_entity.id
_entity.type
_entity.pdbx_description
1 polymer ?
#
loop_
_entity_poly.entity_id
_entity_poly.type
_entity_poly.pdbx_seq_one_letter_code
_entity_poly.pdbx_strand_id
1 'polypeptide(L)'
;MSYGSLLTSASREITSLTLRYNTGRPIYRNGEALAALLEELVSAWPVPLERIVLMGHSMGGLLIRSACHYGQAQNHRWMERLTDCVYLGSPHDGSWLAKGAKATADLLNRAPRDYLRVAGEVIDLRSEGIRNLSRGDVVPEGQGEPPLVPGVRHFVVCGLLARSRTHPVNALFGDALVHEASARGEERTGWKLAGMASFPGVDHIRLAHHPDVARQLVEWLL
;
A
#
# COMPACT_ATOMS: atom_id res chain seq x y z
N MET A 1 2.09 3.00 -19.12
CA MET A 1 2.17 4.41 -18.62
C MET A 1 1.84 4.38 -17.13
N SER A 2 2.62 5.06 -16.28
CA SER A 2 2.34 5.13 -14.84
C SER A 2 1.34 6.25 -14.53
N TYR A 3 0.64 6.19 -13.40
CA TYR A 3 -0.25 7.30 -13.01
C TYR A 3 0.50 8.63 -12.82
N GLY A 4 1.76 8.59 -12.37
CA GLY A 4 2.61 9.78 -12.31
C GLY A 4 2.77 10.43 -13.69
N SER A 5 3.14 9.65 -14.72
CA SER A 5 3.25 10.17 -16.08
C SER A 5 1.92 10.68 -16.66
N LEU A 6 0.80 10.10 -16.24
CA LEU A 6 -0.54 10.56 -16.63
C LEU A 6 -0.86 11.92 -16.00
N LEU A 7 -0.59 12.11 -14.71
CA LEU A 7 -0.81 13.37 -14.02
C LEU A 7 0.09 14.49 -14.58
N THR A 8 1.36 14.20 -14.89
CA THR A 8 2.25 15.14 -15.58
C THR A 8 1.76 15.50 -16.99
N SER A 9 1.07 14.58 -17.67
CA SER A 9 0.47 14.88 -18.99
C SER A 9 -0.77 15.78 -18.86
N ALA A 10 -1.48 15.70 -17.73
CA ALA A 10 -2.67 16.50 -17.44
C ALA A 10 -2.35 17.90 -16.87
N SER A 11 -1.20 18.07 -16.21
CA SER A 11 -0.72 19.37 -15.71
C SER A 11 0.79 19.52 -15.88
N ARG A 12 1.21 20.63 -16.49
CA ARG A 12 2.63 20.98 -16.71
C ARG A 12 3.40 21.31 -15.42
N GLU A 13 2.69 21.51 -14.31
CA GLU A 13 3.26 21.86 -13.01
C GLU A 13 3.65 20.63 -12.17
N ILE A 14 3.28 19.42 -12.62
CA ILE A 14 3.57 18.18 -11.91
C ILE A 14 4.81 17.50 -12.47
N THR A 15 5.81 17.30 -11.60
CA THR A 15 6.95 16.43 -11.90
C THR A 15 6.75 15.05 -11.28
N SER A 16 6.66 14.00 -12.10
CA SER A 16 6.53 12.63 -11.60
C SER A 16 7.89 11.97 -11.36
N LEU A 17 8.08 11.38 -10.18
CA LEU A 17 9.23 10.54 -9.86
C LEU A 17 8.76 9.11 -9.56
N THR A 18 9.63 8.13 -9.84
CA THR A 18 9.36 6.72 -9.53
C THR A 18 10.47 6.18 -8.64
N LEU A 19 10.08 5.47 -7.58
CA LEU A 19 11.00 4.85 -6.64
C LEU A 19 11.09 3.35 -6.87
N ARG A 20 12.31 2.81 -6.89
CA ARG A 20 12.57 1.38 -6.70
C ARG A 20 13.13 1.19 -5.30
N TYR A 21 12.61 0.20 -4.58
CA TYR A 21 13.08 -0.14 -3.24
C TYR A 21 13.27 -1.65 -3.09
N ASN A 22 14.02 -2.07 -2.08
CA ASN A 22 14.33 -3.48 -1.86
C ASN A 22 13.15 -4.19 -1.17
N THR A 23 12.32 -4.89 -1.94
CA THR A 23 11.20 -5.68 -1.40
C THR A 23 11.64 -6.87 -0.54
N GLY A 24 12.92 -7.26 -0.61
CA GLY A 24 13.56 -8.22 0.29
C GLY A 24 14.02 -7.61 1.64
N ARG A 25 13.70 -6.33 1.90
CA ARG A 25 13.94 -5.65 3.18
C ARG A 25 12.61 -5.38 3.89
N PRO A 26 12.56 -5.39 5.24
CA PRO A 26 11.32 -5.12 5.96
C PRO A 26 10.73 -3.75 5.57
N ILE A 27 9.40 -3.64 5.55
CA ILE A 27 8.70 -2.41 5.14
C ILE A 27 9.12 -1.22 5.99
N TYR A 28 9.14 -1.36 7.32
CA TYR A 28 9.56 -0.26 8.20
C TYR A 28 10.97 0.26 7.90
N ARG A 29 11.91 -0.63 7.55
CA ARG A 29 13.27 -0.24 7.16
C ARG A 29 13.34 0.45 5.80
N ASN A 30 12.51 0.02 4.86
CA ASN A 30 12.37 0.74 3.59
C ASN A 30 11.69 2.10 3.79
N GLY A 31 10.74 2.21 4.71
CA GLY A 31 10.06 3.46 5.05
C GLY A 31 11.00 4.47 5.69
N GLU A 32 11.82 4.04 6.64
CA GLU A 32 12.89 4.84 7.24
C GLU A 32 13.85 5.37 6.16
N ALA A 33 14.28 4.50 5.24
CA ALA A 33 15.14 4.91 4.12
C ALA A 33 14.45 5.86 3.14
N LEU A 34 13.15 5.66 2.86
CA LEU A 34 12.38 6.55 2.01
C LEU A 34 12.20 7.94 2.67
N ALA A 35 11.95 8.00 3.98
CA ALA A 35 11.82 9.25 4.70
C ALA A 35 13.11 10.09 4.61
N ALA A 36 14.27 9.46 4.74
CA ALA A 36 15.57 10.12 4.58
C ALA A 36 15.81 10.56 3.12
N LEU A 37 15.49 9.70 2.15
CA LEU A 37 15.64 10.03 0.73
C LEU A 37 14.76 11.22 0.31
N LEU A 38 13.53 11.30 0.83
CA LEU A 38 12.65 12.44 0.57
C LEU A 38 13.21 13.74 1.18
N GLU A 39 13.83 13.67 2.36
CA GLU A 39 14.48 14.83 2.97
C GLU A 39 15.66 15.34 2.13
N GLU A 40 16.51 14.43 1.64
CA GLU A 40 17.61 14.76 0.73
C GLU A 40 17.07 15.34 -0.58
N LEU A 41 16.04 14.72 -1.16
CA LEU A 41 15.43 15.15 -2.41
C LEU A 41 14.85 16.56 -2.30
N VAL A 42 14.08 16.86 -1.25
CA VAL A 42 13.48 18.19 -1.04
C VAL A 42 14.55 19.24 -0.80
N SER A 43 15.63 18.89 -0.11
CA SER A 43 16.77 19.80 0.11
C SER A 43 17.48 20.19 -1.18
N ALA A 44 17.52 19.27 -2.14
CA ALA A 44 18.19 19.46 -3.43
C ALA A 44 17.22 19.84 -4.56
N TRP A 45 15.94 20.06 -4.26
CA TRP A 45 14.94 20.34 -5.30
C TRP A 45 15.25 21.68 -5.98
N PRO A 46 15.28 21.75 -7.32
CA PRO A 46 15.87 22.89 -8.04
C PRO A 46 15.01 24.16 -8.03
N VAL A 47 13.74 24.05 -7.64
CA VAL A 47 12.76 25.15 -7.61
C VAL A 47 11.98 25.11 -6.29
N PRO A 48 11.28 26.18 -5.90
CA PRO A 48 10.42 26.14 -4.71
C PRO A 48 9.40 24.99 -4.80
N LEU A 49 9.44 24.08 -3.84
CA LEU A 49 8.51 22.95 -3.77
C LEU A 49 7.23 23.36 -3.05
N GLU A 50 6.12 23.34 -3.77
CA GLU A 50 4.81 23.72 -3.25
C GLU A 50 4.06 22.54 -2.62
N ARG A 51 4.15 21.37 -3.26
CA ARG A 51 3.30 20.23 -2.95
C ARG A 51 3.99 18.90 -3.21
N ILE A 52 3.83 17.96 -2.29
CA ILE A 52 4.21 16.54 -2.42
C ILE A 52 2.95 15.69 -2.36
N VAL A 53 2.85 14.78 -3.33
CA VAL A 53 1.86 13.70 -3.39
C VAL A 53 2.60 12.37 -3.40
N LEU A 54 2.31 11.50 -2.44
CA LEU A 54 2.84 10.15 -2.40
C LEU A 54 1.79 9.16 -2.89
N MET A 55 2.15 8.28 -3.81
CA MET A 55 1.26 7.27 -4.37
C MET A 55 1.93 5.90 -4.35
N GLY A 56 1.26 4.92 -3.74
CA GLY A 56 1.80 3.59 -3.53
C GLY A 56 0.80 2.52 -3.93
N HIS A 57 1.25 1.56 -4.76
CA HIS A 57 0.49 0.36 -5.09
C HIS A 57 0.87 -0.81 -4.20
N SER A 58 -0.12 -1.57 -3.74
CA SER A 58 0.06 -2.74 -2.89
C SER A 58 0.91 -2.39 -1.66
N MET A 59 2.07 -3.04 -1.46
CA MET A 59 3.01 -2.74 -0.38
C MET A 59 3.54 -1.30 -0.39
N GLY A 60 3.48 -0.59 -1.52
CA GLY A 60 3.88 0.80 -1.62
C GLY A 60 3.08 1.74 -0.70
N GLY A 61 1.81 1.42 -0.40
CA GLY A 61 1.04 2.21 0.57
C GLY A 61 1.51 2.02 2.01
N LEU A 62 1.96 0.81 2.37
CA LEU A 62 2.57 0.54 3.66
C LEU A 62 3.93 1.23 3.80
N LEU A 63 4.70 1.23 2.71
CA LEU A 63 5.95 1.97 2.61
C LEU A 63 5.75 3.47 2.85
N ILE A 64 4.73 4.08 2.21
CA ILE A 64 4.38 5.49 2.40
C ILE A 64 4.01 5.77 3.86
N ARG A 65 3.17 4.92 4.46
CA ARG A 65 2.78 5.08 5.87
C ARG A 65 3.99 5.01 6.80
N SER A 66 4.93 4.12 6.51
CA SER A 66 6.15 3.99 7.29
C SER A 66 7.05 5.21 7.11
N ALA A 67 7.23 5.68 5.88
CA ALA A 67 8.00 6.89 5.61
C ALA A 67 7.41 8.13 6.30
N CYS A 68 6.07 8.25 6.32
CA CYS A 68 5.39 9.33 7.04
C CYS A 68 5.67 9.25 8.55
N HIS A 69 5.57 8.05 9.15
CA HIS A 69 5.89 7.86 10.56
C HIS A 69 7.32 8.31 10.90
N TYR A 70 8.31 7.84 10.12
CA TYR A 70 9.71 8.23 10.34
C TYR A 70 9.97 9.71 10.03
N GLY A 71 9.34 10.27 9.00
CA GLY A 71 9.42 11.68 8.66
C GLY A 71 8.90 12.59 9.77
N GLN A 72 7.78 12.22 10.41
CA GLN A 72 7.29 12.93 11.60
C GLN A 72 8.22 12.76 12.80
N ALA A 73 8.64 11.53 13.11
CA ALA A 73 9.48 11.24 14.26
C ALA A 73 10.85 11.96 14.19
N GLN A 74 11.37 12.17 12.98
CA GLN A 74 12.65 12.82 12.73
C GLN A 74 12.53 14.30 12.35
N ASN A 75 11.31 14.87 12.36
CA ASN A 75 11.02 16.26 11.97
C ASN A 75 11.56 16.63 10.57
N HIS A 76 11.34 15.76 9.58
CA HIS A 76 11.76 16.02 8.21
C HIS A 76 10.92 17.13 7.56
N ARG A 77 11.57 18.02 6.81
CA ARG A 77 10.97 19.21 6.19
C ARG A 77 9.97 18.86 5.10
N TRP A 78 10.18 17.76 4.39
CA TRP A 78 9.25 17.32 3.34
C TRP A 78 7.83 17.06 3.87
N MET A 79 7.67 16.78 5.17
CA MET A 79 6.37 16.63 5.81
C MET A 79 5.51 17.89 5.73
N GLU A 80 6.12 19.08 5.71
CA GLU A 80 5.41 20.37 5.61
C GLU A 80 4.82 20.62 4.21
N ARG A 81 5.32 19.90 3.20
CA ARG A 81 4.84 19.96 1.82
C ARG A 81 4.00 18.76 1.43
N LEU A 82 3.92 17.74 2.28
CA LEU A 82 3.07 16.57 2.04
C LEU A 82 1.60 17.00 2.14
N THR A 83 0.86 16.81 1.05
CA THR A 83 -0.56 17.18 0.98
C THR A 83 -1.47 15.99 0.78
N ASP A 84 -0.98 14.96 0.07
CA ASP A 84 -1.78 13.81 -0.31
C ASP A 84 -1.00 12.50 -0.23
N CYS A 85 -1.67 11.48 0.27
CA CYS A 85 -1.24 10.09 0.19
C CYS A 85 -2.32 9.26 -0.52
N VAL A 86 -1.95 8.54 -1.57
CA VAL A 86 -2.85 7.68 -2.34
C VAL A 86 -2.40 6.22 -2.20
N TYR A 87 -3.32 5.38 -1.76
CA TYR A 87 -3.11 3.96 -1.50
C TYR A 87 -3.90 3.11 -2.50
N LEU A 88 -3.19 2.46 -3.41
CA LEU A 88 -3.77 1.69 -4.51
C LEU A 88 -3.73 0.20 -4.17
N GLY A 89 -4.84 -0.37 -3.69
CA GLY A 89 -4.92 -1.78 -3.31
C GLY A 89 -3.99 -2.16 -2.16
N SER A 90 -3.72 -1.24 -1.24
CA SER A 90 -2.79 -1.46 -0.13
C SER A 90 -3.44 -2.23 1.02
N PRO A 91 -2.81 -3.31 1.53
CA PRO A 91 -3.37 -4.12 2.61
C PRO A 91 -3.06 -3.48 3.98
N HIS A 92 -3.90 -2.53 4.41
CA HIS A 92 -3.63 -1.73 5.61
C HIS A 92 -3.81 -2.46 6.95
N ASP A 93 -4.46 -3.62 6.98
CA ASP A 93 -4.72 -4.43 8.20
C ASP A 93 -3.61 -5.46 8.54
N GLY A 94 -2.38 -5.27 8.05
CA GLY A 94 -1.26 -6.12 8.42
C GLY A 94 -1.22 -7.49 7.74
N SER A 95 -0.57 -8.46 8.41
CA SER A 95 0.14 -9.57 7.75
C SER A 95 -0.71 -10.37 6.76
N TRP A 96 -0.31 -10.23 5.51
CA TRP A 96 -0.78 -11.00 4.36
C TRP A 96 -0.75 -12.51 4.61
N LEU A 97 0.28 -13.01 5.32
CA LEU A 97 0.37 -14.42 5.68
C LEU A 97 -0.65 -14.87 6.72
N ALA A 98 -0.98 -14.09 7.76
CA ALA A 98 -1.95 -14.56 8.77
C ALA A 98 -3.37 -14.62 8.20
N LYS A 99 -3.73 -13.66 7.34
CA LYS A 99 -5.02 -13.68 6.63
C LYS A 99 -5.04 -14.81 5.59
N GLY A 100 -3.95 -14.99 4.83
CA GLY A 100 -3.80 -16.08 3.86
C GLY A 100 -3.80 -17.47 4.51
N ALA A 101 -3.14 -17.65 5.65
CA ALA A 101 -3.12 -18.91 6.40
C ALA A 101 -4.48 -19.25 6.99
N LYS A 102 -5.24 -18.26 7.49
CA LYS A 102 -6.61 -18.45 7.97
C LYS A 102 -7.57 -18.82 6.84
N ALA A 103 -7.50 -18.11 5.71
CA ALA A 103 -8.28 -18.44 4.50
C ALA A 103 -7.92 -19.82 3.93
N THR A 104 -6.64 -20.19 3.99
CA THR A 104 -6.14 -21.50 3.56
C THR A 104 -6.60 -22.61 4.50
N ALA A 105 -6.60 -22.39 5.83
CA ALA A 105 -7.10 -23.35 6.82
C ALA A 105 -8.61 -23.63 6.66
N ASP A 106 -9.41 -22.59 6.38
CA ASP A 106 -10.85 -22.73 6.13
C ASP A 106 -11.16 -23.48 4.81
N LEU A 107 -10.26 -23.38 3.81
CA LEU A 107 -10.35 -24.10 2.54
C LEU A 107 -9.85 -25.55 2.65
N LEU A 108 -8.75 -25.78 3.39
CA LEU A 108 -8.18 -27.10 3.67
C LEU A 108 -9.10 -27.99 4.51
N ASN A 109 -9.92 -27.41 5.38
CA ASN A 109 -10.96 -28.14 6.11
C ASN A 109 -12.11 -28.66 5.21
N ARG A 110 -12.12 -28.32 3.91
CA ARG A 110 -13.17 -28.72 2.96
C ARG A 110 -12.65 -29.46 1.71
N ALA A 111 -11.35 -29.69 1.57
CA ALA A 111 -10.77 -30.31 0.38
C ALA A 111 -10.23 -31.74 0.66
N PRO A 112 -10.36 -32.70 -0.28
CA PRO A 112 -9.73 -34.01 -0.18
C PRO A 112 -8.20 -33.93 -0.10
N ARG A 113 -7.59 -34.90 0.59
CA ARG A 113 -6.21 -34.91 1.12
C ARG A 113 -5.05 -34.88 0.10
N ASP A 114 -5.29 -34.61 -1.19
CA ASP A 114 -4.26 -34.79 -2.22
C ASP A 114 -3.52 -33.52 -2.65
N TYR A 115 -3.91 -32.33 -2.15
CA TYR A 115 -3.29 -31.04 -2.49
C TYR A 115 -2.04 -30.69 -1.66
N LEU A 116 -1.53 -31.61 -0.84
CA LEU A 116 -0.38 -31.38 0.05
C LEU A 116 0.97 -31.23 -0.66
N ARG A 117 1.05 -31.43 -1.99
CA ARG A 117 2.31 -31.43 -2.73
C ARG A 117 2.69 -30.13 -3.43
N VAL A 118 1.74 -29.20 -3.64
CA VAL A 118 2.01 -27.90 -4.30
C VAL A 118 2.26 -26.78 -3.27
N ALA A 119 1.98 -27.02 -1.98
CA ALA A 119 2.31 -26.10 -0.89
C ALA A 119 3.78 -26.19 -0.43
N GLY A 120 4.57 -27.11 -1.00
CA GLY A 120 5.94 -27.42 -0.55
C GLY A 120 7.03 -26.45 -1.02
N GLU A 121 6.77 -25.60 -2.01
CA GLU A 121 7.80 -24.71 -2.59
C GLU A 121 7.80 -23.28 -2.01
N VAL A 122 6.84 -22.92 -1.15
CA VAL A 122 6.73 -21.53 -0.63
C VAL A 122 7.18 -21.38 0.83
N ILE A 123 7.50 -22.46 1.55
CA ILE A 123 7.74 -22.36 3.00
C ILE A 123 9.00 -23.10 3.42
N ASP A 124 10.13 -22.40 3.33
CA ASP A 124 11.22 -22.56 4.31
C ASP A 124 11.25 -21.31 5.21
N LEU A 125 10.19 -21.17 6.02
CA LEU A 125 9.92 -20.05 6.96
C LEU A 125 10.79 -20.13 8.24
N ARG A 126 12.05 -20.55 8.14
CA ARG A 126 12.91 -20.76 9.33
C ARG A 126 13.82 -19.59 9.68
N SER A 127 13.97 -18.62 8.80
CA SER A 127 14.85 -17.47 9.02
C SER A 127 14.06 -16.22 9.42
N GLU A 128 14.52 -15.55 10.48
CA GLU A 128 14.02 -14.24 10.96
C GLU A 128 13.93 -13.19 9.83
N GLY A 129 14.83 -13.30 8.84
CA GLY A 129 14.81 -12.49 7.63
C GLY A 129 13.53 -12.67 6.80
N ILE A 130 13.08 -13.90 6.57
CA ILE A 130 11.88 -14.22 5.77
C ILE A 130 10.58 -13.94 6.55
N ARG A 131 10.60 -14.10 7.89
CA ARG A 131 9.47 -13.71 8.75
C ARG A 131 9.16 -12.21 8.66
N ASN A 132 10.18 -11.36 8.60
CA ASN A 132 9.99 -9.91 8.43
C ASN A 132 9.46 -9.51 7.05
N LEU A 133 9.69 -10.32 6.01
CA LEU A 133 9.18 -10.05 4.65
C LEU A 133 7.66 -10.13 4.57
N SER A 134 7.04 -10.86 5.49
CA SER A 134 5.70 -11.39 5.30
C SER A 134 4.61 -10.69 6.10
N ARG A 135 4.98 -9.77 7.00
CA ARG A 135 4.03 -9.12 7.92
C ARG A 135 3.55 -7.74 7.47
N GLY A 136 4.26 -7.08 6.56
CA GLY A 136 3.87 -5.74 6.11
C GLY A 136 3.96 -4.68 7.22
N ASP A 137 4.78 -4.92 8.24
CA ASP A 137 4.85 -4.08 9.43
C ASP A 137 5.39 -2.69 9.06
N VAL A 138 4.58 -1.67 9.35
CA VAL A 138 4.88 -0.26 9.06
C VAL A 138 5.93 0.31 10.02
N VAL A 139 6.01 -0.25 11.23
CA VAL A 139 6.99 0.06 12.27
C VAL A 139 7.48 -1.25 12.92
N PRO A 140 8.59 -1.24 13.68
CA PRO A 140 9.05 -2.42 14.40
C PRO A 140 7.98 -2.98 15.36
N GLU A 141 8.08 -4.28 15.65
CA GLU A 141 7.18 -4.96 16.57
C GLU A 141 7.14 -4.26 17.95
N GLY A 142 5.95 -4.16 18.54
CA GLY A 142 5.75 -3.54 19.85
C GLY A 142 5.50 -2.02 19.83
N GLN A 143 5.64 -1.33 18.70
CA GLN A 143 5.40 0.12 18.62
C GLN A 143 3.94 0.51 18.30
N GLY A 144 3.08 -0.49 18.05
CA GLY A 144 1.70 -0.26 17.62
C GLY A 144 1.64 0.30 16.19
N GLU A 145 0.45 0.34 15.60
CA GLU A 145 0.33 0.78 14.22
C GLU A 145 0.19 2.30 14.12
N PRO A 146 1.04 3.03 13.37
CA PRO A 146 0.96 4.48 13.32
C PRO A 146 -0.34 4.95 12.64
N PRO A 147 -0.95 6.05 13.13
CA PRO A 147 -2.13 6.65 12.51
C PRO A 147 -1.78 7.25 11.14
N LEU A 148 -2.80 7.70 10.41
CA LEU A 148 -2.60 8.56 9.24
C LEU A 148 -2.12 9.95 9.67
N VAL A 149 -1.43 10.66 8.77
CA VAL A 149 -0.83 11.96 9.09
C VAL A 149 -1.95 13.00 9.20
N PRO A 150 -2.12 13.67 10.35
CA PRO A 150 -3.12 14.73 10.47
C PRO A 150 -2.84 15.87 9.50
N GLY A 151 -3.89 16.40 8.86
CA GLY A 151 -3.77 17.51 7.89
C GLY A 151 -3.40 17.09 6.47
N VAL A 152 -2.98 15.85 6.25
CA VAL A 152 -2.76 15.26 4.91
C VAL A 152 -4.06 14.61 4.43
N ARG A 153 -4.38 14.75 3.14
CA ARG A 153 -5.52 14.05 2.54
C ARG A 153 -5.11 12.63 2.18
N HIS A 154 -5.83 11.66 2.72
CA HIS A 154 -5.56 10.25 2.49
C HIS A 154 -6.65 9.65 1.59
N PHE A 155 -6.24 9.04 0.48
CA PHE A 155 -7.13 8.41 -0.48
C PHE A 155 -6.86 6.92 -0.58
N VAL A 156 -7.93 6.13 -0.67
CA VAL A 156 -7.81 4.69 -0.91
C VAL A 156 -8.53 4.30 -2.19
N VAL A 157 -7.87 3.48 -3.00
CA VAL A 157 -8.46 2.87 -4.19
C VAL A 157 -8.48 1.36 -4.03
N CYS A 158 -9.68 0.78 -4.12
CA CYS A 158 -9.91 -0.65 -3.98
C CYS A 158 -10.32 -1.28 -5.32
N GLY A 159 -9.79 -2.45 -5.61
CA GLY A 159 -10.29 -3.31 -6.69
C GLY A 159 -11.27 -4.30 -6.10
N LEU A 160 -12.45 -4.47 -6.70
CA LEU A 160 -13.44 -5.44 -6.25
C LEU A 160 -13.54 -6.57 -7.29
N LEU A 161 -12.93 -7.71 -7.00
CA LEU A 161 -13.06 -8.91 -7.85
C LEU A 161 -14.45 -9.52 -7.66
N ALA A 162 -15.40 -9.18 -8.53
CA ALA A 162 -16.65 -9.90 -8.67
C ALA A 162 -16.76 -10.50 -10.07
N ARG A 163 -16.48 -11.81 -10.19
CA ARG A 163 -17.20 -12.79 -11.07
C ARG A 163 -16.69 -14.24 -11.06
N SER A 164 -15.59 -14.60 -10.38
CA SER A 164 -15.21 -16.03 -10.26
C SER A 164 -14.55 -16.37 -8.93
N ARG A 165 -15.05 -17.42 -8.27
CA ARG A 165 -14.69 -17.88 -6.91
C ARG A 165 -13.45 -18.78 -6.84
N THR A 166 -12.84 -19.16 -7.96
CA THR A 166 -11.92 -20.32 -7.99
C THR A 166 -10.45 -20.01 -8.24
N HIS A 167 -10.02 -18.75 -8.26
CA HIS A 167 -8.61 -18.42 -8.50
C HIS A 167 -7.78 -18.39 -7.19
N PRO A 168 -6.61 -19.04 -7.10
CA PRO A 168 -5.78 -19.06 -5.88
C PRO A 168 -5.27 -17.69 -5.45
N VAL A 169 -5.26 -16.71 -6.37
CA VAL A 169 -4.95 -15.30 -6.09
C VAL A 169 -6.05 -14.64 -5.25
N ASN A 170 -7.29 -15.15 -5.25
CA ASN A 170 -8.38 -14.61 -4.43
C ASN A 170 -8.28 -15.01 -2.94
N ALA A 171 -7.62 -16.13 -2.61
CA ALA A 171 -7.34 -16.51 -1.22
C ALA A 171 -6.29 -15.60 -0.55
N LEU A 172 -5.49 -14.95 -1.39
CA LEU A 172 -4.41 -14.06 -1.03
C LEU A 172 -4.88 -12.63 -0.71
N PHE A 173 -6.01 -12.26 -1.29
CA PHE A 173 -6.63 -10.93 -1.27
C PHE A 173 -8.12 -11.07 -0.90
N GLY A 174 -8.40 -11.95 0.07
CA GLY A 174 -9.71 -12.49 0.44
C GLY A 174 -10.85 -11.46 0.44
N ASP A 175 -11.98 -11.88 -0.12
CA ASP A 175 -13.29 -11.22 -0.27
C ASP A 175 -13.27 -9.69 -0.47
N ALA A 176 -13.88 -9.25 -1.57
CA ALA A 176 -14.11 -7.85 -1.88
C ALA A 176 -14.64 -7.00 -0.68
N LEU A 177 -15.34 -7.64 0.26
CA LEU A 177 -15.83 -7.05 1.53
C LEU A 177 -14.73 -6.86 2.60
N VAL A 178 -13.77 -7.78 2.71
CA VAL A 178 -12.66 -7.71 3.69
C VAL A 178 -11.62 -6.69 3.22
N HIS A 179 -11.43 -6.55 1.91
CA HIS A 179 -10.61 -5.48 1.34
C HIS A 179 -11.17 -4.08 1.63
N GLU A 180 -12.49 -3.91 1.57
CA GLU A 180 -13.12 -2.64 1.87
C GLU A 180 -13.04 -2.29 3.37
N ALA A 181 -13.32 -3.25 4.27
CA ALA A 181 -13.15 -3.03 5.71
C ALA A 181 -11.69 -2.67 6.08
N SER A 182 -10.71 -3.34 5.45
CA SER A 182 -9.30 -3.03 5.67
C SER A 182 -8.88 -1.66 5.15
N ALA A 183 -9.42 -1.26 4.00
CA ALA A 183 -9.20 0.06 3.44
C ALA A 183 -9.78 1.17 4.32
N ARG A 184 -10.98 0.94 4.87
CA ARG A 184 -11.70 1.93 5.66
C ARG A 184 -11.13 2.13 7.05
N GLY A 185 -10.42 1.16 7.62
CA GLY A 185 -9.81 1.28 8.94
C GLY A 185 -10.81 1.71 10.03
N GLU A 186 -12.07 1.27 9.94
CA GLU A 186 -13.19 1.76 10.77
C GLU A 186 -12.96 1.57 12.28
N GLU A 187 -12.12 0.62 12.68
CA GLU A 187 -11.76 0.37 14.08
C GLU A 187 -10.48 1.12 14.53
N ARG A 188 -9.91 1.99 13.69
CA ARG A 188 -8.60 2.60 13.91
C ARG A 188 -8.68 4.08 14.27
N THR A 189 -8.19 4.41 15.46
CA THR A 189 -8.06 5.79 15.92
C THR A 189 -7.16 6.60 14.97
N GLY A 190 -7.63 7.74 14.49
CA GLY A 190 -6.88 8.63 13.59
C GLY A 190 -6.89 8.21 12.12
N TRP A 191 -7.70 7.22 11.72
CA TRP A 191 -7.86 6.82 10.33
C TRP A 191 -8.93 7.65 9.62
N LYS A 192 -8.54 8.85 9.17
CA LYS A 192 -9.44 9.76 8.44
C LYS A 192 -9.06 9.82 6.96
N LEU A 193 -9.92 9.25 6.11
CA LEU A 193 -9.77 9.33 4.67
C LEU A 193 -10.46 10.59 4.11
N ALA A 194 -9.82 11.21 3.13
CA ALA A 194 -10.39 12.29 2.33
C ALA A 194 -11.28 11.75 1.20
N GLY A 195 -11.02 10.52 0.74
CA GLY A 195 -11.84 9.86 -0.27
C GLY A 195 -11.50 8.38 -0.41
N MET A 196 -12.46 7.62 -0.92
CA MET A 196 -12.30 6.22 -1.25
C MET A 196 -13.04 5.93 -2.55
N ALA A 197 -12.43 5.14 -3.43
CA ALA A 197 -13.06 4.69 -4.66
C ALA A 197 -12.85 3.19 -4.83
N SER A 198 -13.91 2.50 -5.27
CA SER A 198 -13.91 1.06 -5.50
C SER A 198 -14.23 0.78 -6.95
N PHE A 199 -13.47 -0.11 -7.58
CA PHE A 199 -13.59 -0.46 -9.00
C PHE A 199 -13.95 -1.94 -9.18
N PRO A 200 -15.25 -2.26 -9.36
CA PRO A 200 -15.72 -3.62 -9.63
C PRO A 200 -15.14 -4.21 -10.91
N GLY A 201 -14.74 -5.48 -10.86
CA GLY A 201 -14.18 -6.21 -11.99
C GLY A 201 -12.72 -5.85 -12.32
N VAL A 202 -12.09 -4.98 -11.52
CA VAL A 202 -10.68 -4.61 -11.66
C VAL A 202 -9.87 -5.39 -10.63
N ASP A 203 -9.02 -6.30 -11.11
CA ASP A 203 -8.10 -7.03 -10.25
C ASP A 203 -6.94 -6.14 -9.76
N HIS A 204 -6.23 -6.65 -8.75
CA HIS A 204 -5.16 -5.95 -8.05
C HIS A 204 -4.04 -5.46 -8.97
N ILE A 205 -3.69 -6.22 -10.00
CA ILE A 205 -2.61 -5.85 -10.94
C ILE A 205 -3.12 -4.79 -11.91
N ARG A 206 -4.32 -4.97 -12.46
CA ARG A 206 -4.95 -4.00 -13.38
C ARG A 206 -5.21 -2.66 -12.71
N LEU A 207 -5.44 -2.64 -11.40
CA LEU A 207 -5.65 -1.42 -10.62
C LEU A 207 -4.47 -0.44 -10.69
N ALA A 208 -3.25 -0.91 -10.99
CA ALA A 208 -2.08 -0.03 -11.17
C ALA A 208 -2.09 0.75 -12.50
N HIS A 209 -2.92 0.37 -13.47
CA HIS A 209 -2.95 0.97 -14.81
C HIS A 209 -4.37 1.10 -15.40
N HIS A 210 -5.42 1.09 -14.57
CA HIS A 210 -6.80 1.14 -15.02
C HIS A 210 -7.21 2.58 -15.40
N PRO A 211 -7.86 2.79 -16.57
CA PRO A 211 -8.25 4.14 -17.01
C PRO A 211 -9.22 4.82 -16.04
N ASP A 212 -10.15 4.06 -15.44
CA ASP A 212 -11.10 4.66 -14.49
C ASP A 212 -10.44 5.08 -13.18
N VAL A 213 -9.41 4.35 -12.75
CA VAL A 213 -8.59 4.75 -11.60
C VAL A 213 -7.81 6.01 -11.96
N ALA A 214 -7.23 6.11 -13.16
CA ALA A 214 -6.57 7.33 -13.60
C ALA A 214 -7.50 8.55 -13.58
N ARG A 215 -8.75 8.40 -14.06
CA ARG A 215 -9.77 9.47 -14.02
C ARG A 215 -10.05 9.91 -12.59
N GLN A 216 -10.20 8.96 -11.66
CA GLN A 216 -10.42 9.27 -10.25
C GLN A 216 -9.23 10.01 -9.62
N LEU A 217 -8.00 9.62 -9.99
CA LEU A 217 -6.79 10.27 -9.48
C LEU A 217 -6.66 11.71 -9.97
N VAL A 218 -7.07 11.98 -11.22
CA VAL A 218 -7.17 13.35 -11.73
C VAL A 218 -8.18 14.14 -10.90
N GLU A 219 -9.39 13.63 -10.69
CA GLU A 219 -10.43 14.32 -9.91
C GLU A 219 -10.02 14.67 -8.47
N TRP A 220 -9.21 13.83 -7.82
CA TRP A 220 -8.76 14.09 -6.45
C TRP A 220 -7.56 15.03 -6.36
N LEU A 221 -6.67 14.99 -7.35
CA LEU A 221 -5.34 15.60 -7.25
C LEU A 221 -5.18 16.88 -8.08
N LEU A 222 -6.00 17.09 -9.10
CA LEU A 222 -6.03 18.25 -9.99
C LEU A 222 -7.33 19.03 -9.83
#